data_AF-A0A916FJ81-F1
#
_entry.id   AF-A0A916FJ81-F1
#
_cell.length_a   1.000
_cell.length_b   1.000
_cell.length_c   1.000
_cell.angle_alpha   90.00
_cell.angle_beta   90.00
_cell.angle_gamma   90.00
#
_symmetry.space_group_name_H-M   'P 1'
#
loop_
_entity.id
_entity.type
_entity.pdbx_description
1 polymer ?
#
loop_
_entity_poly.entity_id
_entity_poly.type
_entity_poly.pdbx_seq_one_letter_code
_entity_poly.pdbx_strand_id
1 'polypeptide(L)'
;MLGSDDLDQMRNDMAVLRDDRVVSVVIRRGNATPLAAQQMRVAGGGSGNLRKNSGKTQETRDQVVLLGATTVDIQIDDRFTLTVASKPVLYRVTWVRPDRSIATMARAEAIE
;
A
#
# COMPACT_ATOMS: atom_id res chain seq x y z
N MET A 1 -26.89 -0.34 -17.55
CA MET A 1 -26.46 0.52 -16.42
C MET A 1 -26.05 -0.39 -15.29
N LEU A 2 -25.00 -0.04 -14.56
CA LEU A 2 -24.62 -0.76 -13.36
C LEU A 2 -25.67 -0.48 -12.27
N GLY A 3 -26.28 -1.51 -11.68
CA GLY A 3 -27.31 -1.41 -10.63
C GLY A 3 -26.73 -1.25 -9.23
N SER A 4 -27.59 -1.03 -8.23
CA SER A 4 -27.18 -1.00 -6.81
C SER A 4 -26.59 -2.34 -6.36
N ASP A 5 -27.19 -3.43 -6.79
CA ASP A 5 -26.80 -4.79 -6.39
C ASP A 5 -25.44 -5.15 -6.99
N ASP A 6 -25.17 -4.70 -8.21
CA ASP A 6 -23.85 -4.85 -8.86
C ASP A 6 -22.76 -4.12 -8.07
N LEU A 7 -23.05 -2.90 -7.60
CA LEU A 7 -22.11 -2.12 -6.78
C LEU A 7 -21.85 -2.77 -5.42
N ASP A 8 -22.87 -3.38 -4.81
CA ASP A 8 -22.72 -4.09 -3.54
C ASP A 8 -21.90 -5.39 -3.70
N GLN A 9 -22.10 -6.13 -4.80
CA GLN A 9 -21.24 -7.27 -5.13
C GLN A 9 -19.79 -6.85 -5.34
N MET A 10 -19.54 -5.76 -6.07
CA MET A 10 -18.18 -5.24 -6.28
C MET A 10 -17.49 -4.86 -4.97
N ARG A 11 -18.22 -4.31 -3.99
CA ARG A 11 -17.68 -4.01 -2.65
C ARG A 11 -17.32 -5.27 -1.88
N ASN A 12 -18.18 -6.28 -1.94
CA ASN A 12 -17.94 -7.57 -1.27
C ASN A 12 -16.73 -8.29 -1.87
N ASP A 13 -16.65 -8.36 -3.20
CA ASP A 13 -15.51 -8.94 -3.90
C ASP A 13 -14.21 -8.20 -3.55
N MET A 14 -14.26 -6.87 -3.47
CA MET A 14 -13.09 -6.08 -3.06
C MET A 14 -12.68 -6.36 -1.61
N ALA A 15 -13.64 -6.56 -0.70
CA ALA A 15 -13.35 -6.93 0.68
C ALA A 15 -12.68 -8.31 0.77
N VAL A 16 -13.18 -9.30 0.03
CA VAL A 16 -12.57 -10.63 -0.08
C VAL A 16 -11.14 -10.54 -0.61
N LEU A 17 -10.93 -9.75 -1.67
CA LEU A 17 -9.59 -9.53 -2.21
C LEU A 17 -8.68 -8.83 -1.21
N ARG A 18 -9.16 -7.86 -0.43
CA ARG A 18 -8.34 -7.16 0.57
C ARG A 18 -7.96 -8.08 1.73
N ASP A 19 -8.87 -8.93 2.16
CA ASP A 19 -8.69 -9.76 3.36
C ASP A 19 -7.83 -11.02 3.07
N ASP A 20 -7.63 -11.35 1.79
CA ASP A 20 -6.66 -12.36 1.36
C ASP A 20 -5.20 -11.89 1.57
N ARG A 21 -4.44 -12.60 2.41
CA ARG A 21 -3.02 -12.30 2.75
C ARG A 21 -2.81 -10.89 3.33
N VAL A 22 -3.67 -10.52 4.28
CA VAL A 22 -3.54 -9.27 5.01
C VAL A 22 -2.23 -9.22 5.80
N VAL A 23 -1.62 -8.03 5.83
CA VAL A 23 -0.44 -7.69 6.61
C VAL A 23 -0.78 -6.56 7.56
N SER A 24 -0.22 -6.65 8.76
CA SER A 24 -0.33 -5.63 9.79
C SER A 24 0.77 -4.59 9.57
N VAL A 25 0.40 -3.35 9.26
CA VAL A 25 1.33 -2.26 8.97
C VAL A 25 1.29 -1.25 10.10
N VAL A 26 2.41 -1.11 10.82
CA VAL A 26 2.59 -0.06 11.83
C VAL A 26 3.17 1.16 11.16
N ILE A 27 2.35 2.23 11.06
CA ILE A 27 2.72 3.47 10.39
C ILE A 27 3.42 4.41 11.37
N ARG A 28 4.53 5.01 10.91
CA ARG A 28 5.26 6.08 11.57
C ARG A 28 5.14 7.36 10.76
N ARG A 29 4.48 8.37 11.34
CA ARG A 29 4.24 9.67 10.71
C ARG A 29 5.17 10.72 11.30
N GLY A 30 6.18 11.13 10.52
CA GLY A 30 7.21 12.07 10.99
C GLY A 30 7.89 11.57 12.28
N ASN A 31 7.98 12.46 13.28
CA ASN A 31 8.56 12.16 14.60
C ASN A 31 7.48 11.80 15.65
N ALA A 32 6.22 11.62 15.23
CA ALA A 32 5.13 11.29 16.15
C ALA A 32 5.20 9.84 16.62
N THR A 33 4.43 9.53 17.67
CA THR A 33 4.20 8.15 18.11
C THR A 33 3.65 7.30 16.95
N PRO A 34 4.07 6.02 16.84
CA PRO A 34 3.52 5.12 15.82
C PRO A 34 2.00 5.04 15.92
N LEU A 35 1.33 5.09 14.77
CA LEU A 35 -0.11 4.88 14.69
C LEU A 35 -0.44 3.43 15.04
N ALA A 36 -1.69 3.20 15.43
CA ALA A 36 -2.21 1.84 15.59
C ALA A 36 -1.99 1.05 14.30
N ALA A 37 -1.68 -0.23 14.45
CA ALA A 37 -1.45 -1.12 13.33
C ALA A 37 -2.68 -1.13 12.40
N GLN A 38 -2.45 -0.92 11.11
CA GLN A 38 -3.49 -0.90 10.09
C GLN A 38 -3.37 -2.14 9.21
N GLN A 39 -4.51 -2.79 8.98
CA GLN A 39 -4.57 -4.01 8.17
C GLN A 39 -4.62 -3.63 6.69
N MET A 40 -3.64 -4.11 5.93
CA MET A 40 -3.51 -3.82 4.50
C MET A 40 -3.09 -5.08 3.76
N ARG A 41 -3.39 -5.19 2.47
CA ARG A 41 -2.87 -6.23 1.59
C ARG A 41 -1.76 -5.67 0.72
N VAL A 42 -0.70 -6.44 0.52
CA VAL A 42 0.27 -6.20 -0.55
C VAL A 42 -0.34 -6.69 -1.86
N ALA A 43 -1.00 -5.79 -2.60
CA ALA A 43 -1.70 -6.10 -3.85
C ALA A 43 -0.76 -6.22 -5.05
N GLY A 44 0.47 -5.70 -4.92
CA GLY A 44 1.53 -5.83 -5.89
C GLY A 44 2.87 -5.50 -5.23
N GLY A 45 3.86 -6.34 -5.45
CA GLY A 45 5.18 -6.21 -4.86
C GLY A 45 6.08 -7.21 -5.52
N GLY A 46 6.91 -6.72 -6.42
CA GLY A 46 7.87 -7.51 -7.16
C GLY A 46 8.93 -6.57 -7.69
N SER A 47 10.09 -7.13 -7.97
CA SER A 47 11.24 -6.54 -8.68
C SER A 47 10.91 -6.10 -10.13
N GLY A 48 9.68 -5.64 -10.36
CA GLY A 48 9.25 -4.90 -11.53
C GLY A 48 9.87 -3.52 -11.46
N ASN A 49 11.16 -3.48 -11.80
CA ASN A 49 11.94 -2.30 -12.10
C ASN A 49 11.09 -1.31 -12.92
N LEU A 50 10.47 -0.32 -12.27
CA LEU A 50 10.24 0.94 -12.95
C LEU A 50 11.63 1.54 -13.12
N ARG A 51 12.29 1.16 -14.21
CA ARG A 51 13.52 1.78 -14.69
C ARG A 51 13.19 3.25 -14.91
N LYS A 52 13.47 4.09 -13.92
CA LYS A 52 13.45 5.53 -14.10
C LYS A 52 14.61 5.80 -15.07
N ASN A 53 14.28 5.97 -16.34
CA ASN A 53 15.26 6.22 -17.40
C ASN A 53 15.77 7.67 -17.28
N SER A 54 16.43 8.00 -16.18
CA SER A 54 17.10 9.27 -15.97
C SER A 54 18.60 9.08 -16.14
N GLY A 55 19.03 9.03 -17.40
CA GLY A 55 20.33 9.53 -17.88
C GLY A 55 21.63 8.93 -17.39
N LYS A 56 21.88 8.73 -16.08
CA LYS A 56 23.22 8.40 -15.57
C LYS A 56 23.32 7.51 -14.32
N THR A 57 22.24 7.05 -13.69
CA THR A 57 22.32 6.04 -12.61
C THR A 57 21.00 5.27 -12.52
N GLN A 58 21.04 3.95 -12.69
CA GLN A 58 19.87 3.08 -12.49
C GLN A 58 19.73 2.80 -11.00
N GLU A 59 18.89 3.57 -10.30
CA GLU A 59 18.49 3.26 -8.92
C GLU A 59 17.22 2.40 -8.98
N THR A 60 17.37 1.09 -8.80
CA THR A 60 16.22 0.19 -8.62
C THR A 60 15.73 0.36 -7.18
N ARG A 61 14.72 1.20 -6.97
CA ARG A 61 13.97 1.20 -5.70
C ARG A 61 12.86 0.18 -5.79
N ASP A 62 12.86 -0.78 -4.87
CA ASP A 62 11.75 -1.71 -4.72
C ASP A 62 10.47 -0.94 -4.37
N GLN A 63 9.41 -1.18 -5.13
CA GLN A 63 8.11 -0.54 -4.92
C GLN A 63 7.06 -1.57 -4.52
N VAL A 64 6.19 -1.18 -3.60
CA VAL A 64 5.04 -1.97 -3.18
C VAL A 64 3.75 -1.17 -3.33
N VAL A 65 2.69 -1.85 -3.73
CA VAL A 65 1.32 -1.33 -3.78
C VAL A 65 0.53 -1.99 -2.66
N LEU A 66 0.01 -1.14 -1.78
CA LEU A 66 -0.83 -1.53 -0.66
C LEU A 66 -2.29 -1.23 -0.97
N LEU A 67 -3.16 -2.16 -0.60
CA LEU A 67 -4.61 -2.04 -0.66
C LEU A 67 -5.17 -2.13 0.76
N GLY A 68 -5.82 -1.08 1.21
CA GLY A 68 -6.41 -0.95 2.53
C GLY A 68 -7.91 -0.67 2.48
N ALA A 69 -8.56 -0.74 3.64
CA ALA A 69 -9.95 -0.31 3.80
C ALA A 69 -10.13 1.19 3.52
N THR A 70 -11.37 1.62 3.29
CA THR A 70 -11.73 3.04 3.15
C THR A 70 -11.43 3.88 4.39
N THR A 71 -11.27 3.23 5.55
CA THR A 71 -10.97 3.83 6.86
C THR A 71 -9.47 3.90 7.18
N VAL A 72 -8.60 3.36 6.32
CA VAL A 72 -7.15 3.42 6.51
C VAL A 72 -6.68 4.87 6.48
N ASP A 73 -5.94 5.26 7.52
CA ASP A 73 -5.26 6.55 7.61
C ASP A 73 -3.79 6.37 7.22
N ILE A 74 -3.55 6.36 5.90
CA ILE A 74 -2.21 6.34 5.30
C ILE A 74 -2.01 7.63 4.51
N GLN A 75 -0.85 8.25 4.68
CA GLN A 75 -0.50 9.54 4.10
C GLN A 75 0.83 9.45 3.38
N ILE A 76 1.08 10.42 2.49
CA ILE A 76 2.40 10.57 1.85
C ILE A 76 3.44 10.86 2.94
N ASP A 77 4.66 10.34 2.74
CA ASP A 77 5.79 10.39 3.69
C ASP A 77 5.64 9.54 4.97
N ASP A 78 4.51 8.86 5.16
CA ASP A 78 4.39 7.82 6.17
C ASP A 78 5.43 6.71 5.93
N ARG A 79 6.03 6.20 7.00
CA ARG A 79 7.03 5.14 6.96
C ARG A 79 6.50 3.89 7.65
N PHE A 80 6.82 2.73 7.10
CA PHE A 80 6.45 1.46 7.70
C PHE A 80 7.44 0.36 7.31
N THR A 81 7.48 -0.71 8.09
CA THR A 81 8.36 -1.85 7.83
C THR A 81 7.51 -3.04 7.38
N LEU A 82 7.92 -3.70 6.31
CA LEU A 82 7.36 -4.98 5.87
C LEU A 82 8.45 -6.05 5.83
N THR A 83 8.09 -7.27 6.21
CA THR A 83 8.96 -8.43 6.04
C THR A 83 8.79 -8.97 4.64
N VAL A 84 9.82 -8.82 3.80
CA VAL A 84 9.87 -9.35 2.43
C VAL A 84 11.01 -10.38 2.38
N ALA A 85 10.72 -11.59 1.89
CA ALA A 85 11.72 -12.67 1.80
C ALA A 85 12.51 -12.89 3.12
N SER A 86 11.81 -12.84 4.25
CA SER A 86 12.35 -12.99 5.61
C SER A 86 13.28 -11.87 6.10
N LYS A 87 13.30 -10.70 5.42
CA LYS A 87 14.04 -9.51 5.85
C LYS A 87 13.09 -8.32 6.07
N PRO A 88 13.26 -7.53 7.15
CA PRO A 88 12.54 -6.28 7.30
C PRO A 88 13.07 -5.26 6.29
N VAL A 89 12.17 -4.67 5.50
CA VAL A 89 12.47 -3.59 4.57
C VAL A 89 11.66 -2.37 5.00
N LEU A 90 12.32 -1.22 5.11
CA LEU A 90 11.68 0.05 5.42
C LEU A 90 11.15 0.67 4.13
N TYR A 91 9.89 1.08 4.16
CA TYR A 91 9.23 1.72 3.03
C TYR A 91 8.77 3.12 3.43
N ARG A 92 8.75 4.03 2.46
CA ARG A 92 8.11 5.35 2.54
C ARG A 92 6.99 5.43 1.53
N VAL A 93 5.81 5.87 1.97
CA VAL A 93 4.67 6.13 1.09
C VAL A 93 4.97 7.32 0.19
N THR A 94 4.86 7.12 -1.13
CA THR A 94 5.08 8.17 -2.13
C THR A 94 3.80 8.64 -2.79
N TRP A 95 2.73 7.83 -2.70
CA TRP A 95 1.46 8.16 -3.30
C TRP A 95 0.32 7.48 -2.57
N VAL A 96 -0.81 8.19 -2.45
CA VAL A 96 -2.05 7.67 -1.86
C VAL A 96 -3.22 8.08 -2.74
N ARG A 97 -4.10 7.12 -3.05
CA ARG A 97 -5.40 7.35 -3.67
C ARG A 97 -6.48 6.78 -2.77
N PRO A 98 -7.11 7.62 -1.95
CA PRO A 98 -8.28 7.21 -1.19
C PRO A 98 -9.49 7.14 -2.13
N ASP A 99 -10.08 5.98 -2.28
CA ASP A 99 -11.45 5.85 -2.79
C ASP A 99 -12.36 5.56 -1.60
N ARG A 100 -13.11 6.57 -1.16
CA ARG A 100 -13.98 6.48 0.02
C ARG A 100 -15.15 5.51 -0.18
N SER A 101 -15.41 5.06 -1.40
CA SER A 101 -16.53 4.18 -1.72
C SER A 101 -16.15 2.69 -1.75
N ILE A 102 -14.87 2.37 -1.95
CA ILE A 102 -14.41 0.99 -2.23
C ILE A 102 -13.15 0.63 -1.42
N ALA A 103 -12.04 1.35 -1.57
CA ALA A 103 -10.77 1.02 -0.92
C ALA A 103 -9.76 2.18 -0.93
N THR A 104 -8.76 2.11 -0.08
CA THR A 104 -7.61 3.03 -0.12
C THR A 104 -6.42 2.32 -0.75
N MET A 105 -5.87 2.88 -1.82
CA MET A 105 -4.65 2.36 -2.44
C MET A 105 -3.49 3.29 -2.12
N ALA A 106 -2.34 2.71 -1.75
CA ALA A 106 -1.12 3.44 -1.53
C ALA A 106 0.04 2.79 -2.27
N ARG A 107 1.02 3.60 -2.69
CA ARG A 107 2.30 3.13 -3.21
C ARG A 107 3.40 3.58 -2.28
N ALA A 108 4.32 2.68 -2.00
CA ALA A 108 5.49 2.96 -1.20
C ALA A 108 6.76 2.48 -1.89
N GLU A 109 7.85 3.18 -1.63
CA GLU A 109 9.19 2.87 -2.14
C GLU A 109 10.08 2.47 -0.97
N ALA A 110 10.94 1.47 -1.19
CA ALA A 110 11.94 1.08 -0.21
C ALA A 110 12.90 2.25 0.02
N ILE A 111 13.20 2.50 1.29
CA ILE A 111 14.24 3.43 1.73
C ILE A 111 15.25 2.62 2.53
N GLU A 112 16.52 2.70 2.14
CA GLU A 112 17.64 2.03 2.83
C GLU A 112 17.92 2.67 4.19
#